data_AF-A0A521Y3Y9-F1
#
_entry.id   AF-A0A521Y3Y9-F1
#
_cell.length_a   1.000
_cell.length_b   1.000
_cell.length_c   1.000
_cell.angle_alpha   90.00
_cell.angle_beta   90.00
_cell.angle_gamma   90.00
#
_symmetry.space_group_name_H-M   'P 1'
#
loop_
_entity.id
_entity.type
_entity.pdbx_description
1 polymer ?
#
loop_
_entity_poly.entity_id
_entity_poly.type
_entity_poly.pdbx_seq_one_letter_code
_entity_poly.pdbx_strand_id
1 'polypeptide(L)'
;MHKRRLVAFAAIAVAAAMFAAACRSEKAVVSQASPLPVPAGTSATPGGVSAGGVREVDWGSAAVLDEVRRHFNGGEVEPKRVAYADLTGDGVEEALVVVESGGTAGDLGAAVYRAAAGRVAVLAWIDRAGHIELRLPNVGPNSAFIAVEQGIYAPGDANCCPSRIRETALRWDGSAFVILSEQILPGRP
;
A
#
# COMPACT_ATOMS: atom_id res chain seq x y z
N MET A 1 6.03 -33.97 -47.32
CA MET A 1 6.92 -33.48 -48.39
C MET A 1 6.87 -31.95 -48.42
N HIS A 2 8.02 -31.29 -48.58
CA HIS A 2 8.25 -29.84 -48.76
C HIS A 2 8.17 -28.94 -47.50
N LYS A 3 9.12 -28.07 -47.16
CA LYS A 3 10.51 -27.80 -47.58
C LYS A 3 11.12 -26.97 -46.44
N ARG A 4 12.30 -27.36 -45.96
CA ARG A 4 13.12 -26.62 -44.98
C ARG A 4 13.56 -25.27 -45.56
N ARG A 5 13.59 -24.21 -44.73
CA ARG A 5 14.40 -23.02 -44.99
C ARG A 5 15.26 -22.70 -43.75
N LEU A 6 16.54 -23.00 -43.90
CA LEU A 6 17.67 -22.43 -43.17
C LEU A 6 17.98 -21.04 -43.73
N VAL A 7 18.21 -20.04 -42.86
CA VAL A 7 19.07 -18.86 -43.06
C VAL A 7 19.53 -18.46 -41.64
N ALA A 8 20.72 -18.83 -41.18
CA ALA A 8 22.05 -18.24 -41.40
C ALA A 8 22.30 -16.92 -40.62
N PHE A 9 23.09 -17.08 -39.55
CA PHE A 9 24.15 -16.21 -39.01
C PHE A 9 24.13 -14.70 -39.28
N ALA A 10 24.13 -13.92 -38.19
CA ALA A 10 24.91 -12.69 -38.11
C ALA A 10 25.45 -12.51 -36.68
N ALA A 11 26.78 -12.61 -36.57
CA ALA A 11 27.57 -12.30 -35.37
C ALA A 11 27.99 -10.82 -35.43
N ILE A 12 27.74 -10.05 -34.38
CA ILE A 12 28.26 -8.69 -34.17
C ILE A 12 28.39 -8.53 -32.64
N ALA A 13 29.57 -8.73 -32.04
CA ALA A 13 30.74 -7.86 -31.93
C ALA A 13 30.83 -7.31 -30.49
N VAL A 14 31.92 -7.74 -29.83
CA VAL A 14 32.38 -7.35 -28.51
C VAL A 14 32.78 -5.87 -28.51
N ALA A 15 32.27 -5.10 -27.56
CA ALA A 15 32.85 -3.81 -27.19
C ALA A 15 33.05 -3.78 -25.66
N ALA A 16 34.22 -4.23 -25.24
CA ALA A 16 34.76 -3.94 -23.93
C ALA A 16 35.29 -2.49 -23.94
N ALA A 17 34.74 -1.62 -23.10
CA ALA A 17 35.33 -0.34 -22.80
C ALA A 17 35.53 -0.24 -21.29
N MET A 18 36.81 -0.27 -20.91
CA MET A 18 37.33 0.00 -19.59
C MET A 18 36.99 1.45 -19.18
N PHE A 19 36.45 1.63 -17.98
CA PHE A 19 36.64 2.88 -17.24
C PHE A 19 37.16 2.53 -15.85
N ALA A 20 38.46 2.71 -15.69
CA ALA A 20 39.17 2.71 -14.42
C ALA A 20 39.27 4.14 -13.90
N ALA A 21 39.28 4.24 -12.56
CA ALA A 21 39.85 5.30 -11.74
C ALA A 21 39.16 6.68 -11.71
N ALA A 22 38.44 6.93 -10.61
CA ALA A 22 38.66 8.12 -9.78
C ALA A 22 38.03 7.93 -8.38
N CYS A 23 38.79 7.38 -7.44
CA CYS A 23 38.51 7.56 -6.02
C CYS A 23 38.83 9.03 -5.66
N ARG A 24 37.81 9.85 -5.44
CA ARG A 24 37.98 11.17 -4.83
C ARG A 24 37.40 11.13 -3.42
N SER A 25 38.31 10.98 -2.45
CA SER A 25 38.03 11.09 -1.02
C SER A 25 37.86 12.57 -0.68
N GLU A 26 36.62 13.07 -0.67
CA GLU A 26 36.32 14.40 -0.15
C GLU A 26 36.22 14.34 1.37
N LYS A 27 37.21 14.94 2.05
CA LYS A 27 37.15 15.21 3.48
C LYS A 27 36.10 16.29 3.70
N ALA A 28 34.94 15.92 4.25
CA ALA A 28 33.95 16.89 4.72
C ALA A 28 34.54 17.67 5.91
N VAL A 29 34.70 18.98 5.71
CA VAL A 29 35.01 19.95 6.76
C VAL A 29 33.77 20.09 7.63
N VAL A 30 33.89 19.71 8.91
CA VAL A 30 32.84 19.92 9.92
C VAL A 30 32.81 21.41 10.23
N SER A 31 31.85 22.12 9.65
CA SER A 31 31.51 23.50 10.03
C SER A 31 30.57 23.44 11.24
N GLN A 32 31.14 23.59 12.42
CA GLN A 32 30.42 23.56 13.69
C GLN A 32 29.69 24.91 13.88
N ALA A 33 28.39 24.94 13.58
CA ALA A 33 27.55 26.10 13.82
C ALA A 33 27.17 26.19 15.32
N SER A 34 27.35 27.37 15.91
CA SER A 34 26.91 27.69 17.27
C SER A 34 25.38 27.63 17.38
N PRO A 35 24.81 26.93 18.37
CA PRO A 35 23.36 26.95 18.58
C PRO A 35 22.92 28.28 19.18
N LEU A 36 21.92 28.90 18.54
CA LEU A 36 21.15 30.02 19.07
C LEU A 36 20.21 29.54 20.22
N PRO A 37 19.87 30.40 21.19
CA PRO A 37 18.90 30.07 22.23
C PRO A 37 17.48 29.93 21.64
N VAL A 38 16.85 28.78 21.91
CA VAL A 38 15.48 28.46 21.50
C VAL A 38 14.48 29.15 22.44
N PRO A 39 13.51 29.95 21.94
CA PRO A 39 12.44 30.47 22.77
C PRO A 39 11.50 29.34 23.21
N ALA A 40 11.13 29.35 24.49
CA ALA A 40 10.16 28.43 25.07
C ALA A 40 8.78 28.63 24.41
N GLY A 41 8.44 27.76 23.47
CA GLY A 41 7.12 27.68 22.88
C GLY A 41 6.15 26.96 23.82
N THR A 42 5.19 27.71 24.36
CA THR A 42 4.01 27.19 25.05
C THR A 42 3.28 26.20 24.13
N SER A 43 3.33 24.92 24.46
CA SER A 43 2.52 23.90 23.79
C SER A 43 1.09 23.96 24.34
N ALA A 44 0.18 24.48 23.54
CA ALA A 44 -1.25 24.23 23.71
C ALA A 44 -1.53 22.75 23.36
N THR A 45 -2.28 22.07 24.23
CA THR A 45 -2.71 20.68 24.05
C THR A 45 -4.06 20.66 23.33
N PRO A 46 -4.18 20.17 22.08
CA PRO A 46 -5.42 19.59 21.60
C PRO A 46 -5.51 18.15 22.13
N GLY A 47 -6.68 17.75 22.62
CA GLY A 47 -6.95 16.43 23.17
C GLY A 47 -6.54 15.29 22.23
N GLY A 48 -5.32 14.79 22.43
CA GLY A 48 -4.88 13.51 21.90
C GLY A 48 -5.38 12.41 22.82
N VAL A 49 -6.05 11.42 22.27
CA VAL A 49 -6.31 10.16 22.95
C VAL A 49 -4.96 9.54 23.30
N SER A 50 -4.77 9.15 24.57
CA SER A 50 -3.49 8.62 25.06
C SER A 50 -3.02 7.43 24.22
N ALA A 51 -1.70 7.40 23.98
CA ALA A 51 -1.03 6.60 22.96
C ALA A 51 -1.03 5.08 23.24
N GLY A 52 -2.09 4.43 22.80
CA GLY A 52 -2.08 3.03 22.43
C GLY A 52 -1.46 2.78 21.06
N GLY A 53 -1.12 1.52 20.76
CA GLY A 53 -0.84 1.10 19.38
C GLY A 53 -2.08 1.27 18.49
N VAL A 54 -1.93 1.13 17.16
CA VAL A 54 -3.06 1.28 16.21
C VAL A 54 -4.25 0.34 16.50
N ARG A 55 -4.01 -0.74 17.27
CA ARG A 55 -5.03 -1.70 17.72
C ARG A 55 -5.96 -1.18 18.82
N GLU A 56 -5.56 -0.12 19.52
CA GLU A 56 -6.37 0.48 20.60
C GLU A 56 -7.31 1.57 20.09
N VAL A 57 -7.26 1.85 18.79
CA VAL A 57 -8.12 2.83 18.14
C VAL A 57 -9.56 2.35 18.15
N ASP A 58 -10.48 3.22 18.60
CA ASP A 58 -11.91 2.99 18.50
C ASP A 58 -12.40 3.27 17.07
N TRP A 59 -12.40 2.22 16.24
CA TRP A 59 -12.94 2.26 14.87
C TRP A 59 -14.46 2.41 14.80
N GLY A 60 -15.19 2.42 15.93
CA GLY A 60 -16.59 2.82 15.97
C GLY A 60 -16.77 4.35 16.07
N SER A 61 -15.71 5.08 16.42
CA SER A 61 -15.76 6.53 16.64
C SER A 61 -15.95 7.28 15.33
N ALA A 62 -17.01 8.09 15.27
CA ALA A 62 -17.25 9.00 14.14
C ALA A 62 -16.09 9.99 13.94
N ALA A 63 -15.40 10.39 15.01
CA ALA A 63 -14.27 11.32 14.91
C ALA A 63 -13.06 10.71 14.19
N VAL A 64 -12.84 9.40 14.34
CA VAL A 64 -11.78 8.67 13.62
C VAL A 64 -12.18 8.43 12.16
N LEU A 65 -13.45 8.12 11.93
CA LEU A 65 -13.95 7.70 10.62
C LEU A 65 -14.46 8.83 9.72
N ASP A 66 -14.58 10.06 10.21
CA ASP A 66 -15.11 11.18 9.42
C ASP A 66 -14.30 11.43 8.14
N GLU A 67 -12.97 11.38 8.25
CA GLU A 67 -12.07 11.59 7.11
C GLU A 67 -12.29 10.55 6.01
N VAL A 68 -12.33 9.26 6.38
CA VAL A 68 -12.51 8.17 5.41
C VAL A 68 -13.89 8.19 4.77
N ARG A 69 -14.95 8.49 5.54
CA ARG A 69 -16.32 8.62 5.00
C ARG A 69 -16.42 9.77 4.02
N ARG A 70 -15.77 10.90 4.29
CA ARG A 70 -15.71 12.04 3.35
C ARG A 70 -14.94 11.68 2.08
N HIS A 71 -13.80 11.00 2.21
CA HIS A 71 -12.97 10.59 1.06
C HIS A 71 -13.74 9.71 0.08
N PHE A 72 -14.48 8.71 0.56
CA PHE A 72 -15.26 7.80 -0.29
C PHE A 72 -16.70 8.28 -0.59
N ASN A 73 -17.06 9.51 -0.21
CA ASN A 73 -18.42 10.06 -0.34
C ASN A 73 -19.52 9.18 0.32
N GLY A 74 -19.19 8.53 1.43
CA GLY A 74 -20.07 7.63 2.16
C GLY A 74 -19.41 6.31 2.55
N GLY A 75 -20.20 5.25 2.59
CA GLY A 75 -19.78 3.90 2.97
C GLY A 75 -19.76 3.65 4.47
N GLU A 76 -19.57 2.39 4.81
CA GLU A 76 -19.55 1.87 6.17
C GLU A 76 -18.20 1.22 6.47
N VAL A 77 -17.74 1.34 7.71
CA VAL A 77 -16.55 0.64 8.20
C VAL A 77 -17.02 -0.33 9.26
N GLU A 78 -16.83 -1.62 9.01
CA GLU A 78 -17.09 -2.67 10.00
C GLU A 78 -15.81 -2.91 10.82
N PRO A 79 -15.79 -2.62 12.14
CA PRO A 79 -14.59 -2.76 12.96
C PRO A 79 -13.95 -4.15 12.91
N LYS A 80 -14.74 -5.21 12.68
CA LYS A 80 -14.25 -6.60 12.55
C LYS A 80 -13.44 -6.85 11.28
N ARG A 81 -13.54 -5.98 10.27
CA ARG A 81 -12.77 -6.06 9.03
C ARG A 81 -11.50 -5.22 9.06
N VAL A 82 -11.25 -4.48 10.15
CA VAL A 82 -9.97 -3.78 10.32
C VAL A 82 -8.87 -4.81 10.52
N ALA A 83 -7.95 -4.87 9.57
CA ALA A 83 -6.82 -5.77 9.61
C ALA A 83 -5.56 -5.00 10.05
N TYR A 84 -4.63 -5.69 10.70
CA TYR A 84 -3.43 -5.07 11.26
C TYR A 84 -2.18 -5.84 10.87
N ALA A 85 -1.16 -5.13 10.41
CA ALA A 85 0.18 -5.65 10.17
C ALA A 85 1.17 -4.50 10.02
N ASP A 86 2.46 -4.79 10.12
CA ASP A 86 3.52 -3.91 9.65
C ASP A 86 3.53 -3.90 8.11
N LEU A 87 2.89 -2.88 7.52
CA LEU A 87 2.75 -2.73 6.07
C LEU A 87 3.90 -1.93 5.48
N THR A 88 4.54 -1.10 6.29
CA THR A 88 5.65 -0.24 5.87
C THR A 88 7.03 -0.86 6.08
N GLY A 89 7.10 -1.91 6.90
CA GLY A 89 8.30 -2.68 7.20
C GLY A 89 9.22 -2.05 8.24
N ASP A 90 8.72 -1.11 9.05
CA ASP A 90 9.50 -0.39 10.07
C ASP A 90 9.29 -0.91 11.51
N GLY A 91 8.56 -2.03 11.66
CA GLY A 91 8.26 -2.66 12.93
C GLY A 91 7.08 -2.05 13.68
N VAL A 92 6.40 -1.05 13.13
CA VAL A 92 5.16 -0.48 13.66
C VAL A 92 3.99 -0.99 12.84
N GLU A 93 2.94 -1.49 13.50
CA GLU A 93 1.75 -1.94 12.79
C GLU A 93 0.90 -0.76 12.28
N GLU A 94 0.39 -0.93 11.07
CA GLU A 94 -0.68 -0.14 10.49
C GLU A 94 -2.01 -0.88 10.59
N ALA A 95 -3.10 -0.11 10.48
CA ALA A 95 -4.44 -0.66 10.28
C ALA A 95 -4.89 -0.47 8.84
N LEU A 96 -5.30 -1.55 8.17
CA LEU A 96 -6.06 -1.52 6.93
C LEU A 96 -7.54 -1.44 7.27
N VAL A 97 -8.14 -0.28 7.01
CA VAL A 97 -9.55 0.01 7.25
C VAL A 97 -10.29 -0.03 5.92
N VAL A 98 -11.05 -1.09 5.69
CA VAL A 98 -11.85 -1.27 4.47
C VAL A 98 -13.18 -0.53 4.60
N VAL A 99 -13.57 0.15 3.53
CA VAL A 99 -14.83 0.89 3.44
C VAL A 99 -15.78 0.14 2.52
N GLU A 100 -16.89 -0.30 3.06
CA GLU A 100 -17.93 -1.04 2.35
C GLU A 100 -18.98 -0.10 1.78
N SER A 101 -19.59 -0.50 0.67
CA SER A 101 -20.74 0.23 0.13
C SER A 101 -22.03 0.01 0.93
N GLY A 102 -22.07 -0.97 1.85
CA GLY A 102 -23.30 -1.43 2.51
C GLY A 102 -24.28 -2.19 1.59
N GLY A 103 -23.81 -2.70 0.44
CA GLY A 103 -24.66 -3.34 -0.57
C GLY A 103 -23.87 -4.25 -1.51
N THR A 104 -24.42 -4.53 -2.70
CA THR A 104 -23.79 -5.47 -3.66
C THR A 104 -22.59 -4.90 -4.42
N ALA A 105 -22.24 -3.62 -4.20
CA ALA A 105 -21.09 -3.00 -4.86
C ALA A 105 -19.74 -3.40 -4.23
N GLY A 106 -19.76 -4.08 -3.08
CA GLY A 106 -18.57 -4.56 -2.39
C GLY A 106 -17.85 -3.45 -1.64
N ASP A 107 -16.52 -3.51 -1.62
CA ASP A 107 -15.70 -2.49 -0.98
C ASP A 107 -15.51 -1.31 -1.92
N LEU A 108 -15.70 -0.09 -1.40
CA LEU A 108 -15.45 1.17 -2.12
C LEU A 108 -13.95 1.46 -2.22
N GLY A 109 -13.18 0.98 -1.25
CA GLY A 109 -11.75 1.20 -1.12
C GLY A 109 -11.28 0.90 0.30
N ALA A 110 -10.07 1.32 0.61
CA ALA A 110 -9.55 1.23 1.97
C ALA A 110 -8.65 2.42 2.31
N ALA A 111 -8.45 2.66 3.60
CA ALA A 111 -7.47 3.58 4.13
C ALA A 111 -6.47 2.82 5.02
N VAL A 112 -5.19 3.15 4.90
CA VAL A 112 -4.16 2.64 5.77
C VAL A 112 -3.90 3.69 6.83
N TYR A 113 -4.08 3.34 8.09
CA TYR A 113 -3.88 4.22 9.23
C TYR A 113 -2.62 3.85 10.00
N ARG A 114 -1.95 4.87 10.52
CA ARG A 114 -0.83 4.74 11.45
C ARG A 114 -1.14 5.47 12.75
N ALA A 115 -0.80 4.84 13.87
CA ALA A 115 -0.81 5.47 15.18
C ALA A 115 0.63 5.83 15.60
N ALA A 116 0.91 7.11 15.81
CA ALA A 116 2.20 7.59 16.28
C ALA A 116 2.03 8.75 17.26
N ALA A 117 2.76 8.72 18.38
CA ALA A 117 2.75 9.77 19.40
C ALA A 117 1.33 10.18 19.86
N GLY A 118 0.44 9.21 20.05
CA GLY A 118 -0.94 9.45 20.50
C GLY A 118 -1.86 10.05 19.44
N ARG A 119 -1.47 9.98 18.17
CA ARG A 119 -2.29 10.45 17.04
C ARG A 119 -2.46 9.33 16.04
N VAL A 120 -3.68 9.20 15.54
CA VAL A 120 -4.02 8.32 14.43
C VAL A 120 -4.19 9.19 13.20
N ALA A 121 -3.54 8.82 12.11
CA ALA A 121 -3.63 9.54 10.85
C ALA A 121 -3.68 8.55 9.68
N VAL A 122 -4.33 8.96 8.59
CA VAL A 122 -4.27 8.23 7.33
C VAL A 122 -2.86 8.36 6.77
N LEU A 123 -2.22 7.21 6.56
CA LEU A 123 -0.94 7.08 5.89
C LEU A 123 -1.12 7.02 4.37
N ALA A 124 -2.13 6.28 3.89
CA ALA A 124 -2.37 6.10 2.46
C ALA A 124 -3.83 5.73 2.14
N TRP A 125 -4.24 6.06 0.92
CA TRP A 125 -5.54 5.69 0.35
C TRP A 125 -5.39 4.56 -0.66
N ILE A 126 -6.29 3.58 -0.61
CA ILE A 126 -6.44 2.52 -1.60
C ILE A 126 -7.73 2.81 -2.39
N ASP A 127 -7.60 3.65 -3.41
CA ASP A 127 -8.71 4.11 -4.26
C ASP A 127 -9.09 3.09 -5.34
N ARG A 128 -9.37 1.86 -4.91
CA ARG A 128 -9.78 0.75 -5.78
C ARG A 128 -10.95 0.02 -5.16
N ALA A 129 -12.10 0.07 -5.82
CA ALA A 129 -13.24 -0.74 -5.44
C ALA A 129 -13.03 -2.22 -5.80
N GLY A 130 -13.60 -3.13 -5.03
CA GLY A 130 -13.44 -4.58 -5.20
C GLY A 130 -13.59 -5.32 -3.88
N HIS A 131 -13.09 -6.55 -3.81
CA HIS A 131 -12.86 -7.22 -2.54
C HIS A 131 -11.43 -6.94 -2.08
N ILE A 132 -11.28 -6.31 -0.92
CA ILE A 132 -9.99 -5.89 -0.37
C ILE A 132 -9.67 -6.73 0.86
N GLU A 133 -8.47 -7.32 0.88
CA GLU A 133 -7.97 -8.10 1.99
C GLU A 133 -6.48 -7.88 2.25
N LEU A 134 -6.07 -8.07 3.49
CA LEU A 134 -4.68 -8.13 3.89
C LEU A 134 -4.17 -9.56 3.79
N ARG A 135 -3.09 -9.78 3.03
CA ARG A 135 -2.43 -11.08 2.92
C ARG A 135 -1.07 -11.06 3.62
N LEU A 136 -0.85 -12.04 4.50
CA LEU A 136 0.39 -12.24 5.26
C LEU A 136 1.07 -13.53 4.80
N PRO A 137 1.84 -13.50 3.70
CA PRO A 137 2.54 -14.69 3.25
C PRO A 137 3.65 -15.05 4.26
N ASN A 138 3.72 -16.31 4.67
CA ASN A 138 4.71 -16.84 5.62
C ASN A 138 6.13 -16.94 5.02
N VAL A 139 6.58 -15.92 4.28
CA VAL A 139 7.80 -15.92 3.46
C VAL A 139 8.89 -14.98 3.99
N GLY A 140 8.70 -14.41 5.18
CA GLY A 140 9.68 -13.54 5.84
C GLY A 140 9.05 -12.30 6.47
N PRO A 141 9.84 -11.47 7.17
CA PRO A 141 9.38 -10.16 7.64
C PRO A 141 9.02 -9.27 6.45
N ASN A 142 8.08 -8.34 6.65
CA ASN A 142 7.68 -7.31 5.67
C ASN A 142 7.13 -7.90 4.35
N SER A 143 6.56 -9.10 4.45
CA SER A 143 5.98 -9.82 3.33
C SER A 143 4.50 -9.48 3.11
N ALA A 144 3.90 -8.74 4.05
CA ALA A 144 2.51 -8.33 4.00
C ALA A 144 2.22 -7.51 2.74
N PHE A 145 1.05 -7.76 2.13
CA PHE A 145 0.57 -6.97 1.00
C PHE A 145 -0.96 -6.90 1.02
N ILE A 146 -1.49 -5.86 0.39
CA ILE A 146 -2.93 -5.67 0.24
C ILE A 146 -3.33 -6.28 -1.10
N ALA A 147 -4.27 -7.21 -1.11
CA ALA A 147 -4.87 -7.75 -2.32
C ALA A 147 -6.20 -7.04 -2.61
N VAL A 148 -6.39 -6.63 -3.85
CA VAL A 148 -7.65 -6.08 -4.36
C VAL A 148 -8.13 -6.96 -5.51
N GLU A 149 -9.28 -7.60 -5.34
CA GLU A 149 -9.91 -8.44 -6.36
C GLU A 149 -11.09 -7.71 -7.00
N GLN A 150 -11.08 -7.60 -8.33
CA GLN A 150 -12.10 -6.90 -9.11
C GLN A 150 -12.71 -7.83 -10.15
N GLY A 151 -14.04 -7.91 -10.19
CA GLY A 151 -14.75 -8.69 -11.20
C GLY A 151 -14.61 -8.11 -12.60
N ILE A 152 -14.31 -8.96 -13.58
CA ILE A 152 -14.35 -8.65 -15.02
C ILE A 152 -15.50 -9.45 -15.63
N TYR A 153 -16.55 -8.74 -16.03
CA TYR A 153 -17.77 -9.32 -16.57
C TYR A 153 -17.71 -9.40 -18.11
N ALA A 154 -18.05 -10.55 -18.64
CA ALA A 154 -18.32 -10.79 -20.05
C ALA A 154 -19.81 -10.60 -20.36
N PRO A 155 -20.19 -10.42 -21.63
CA PRO A 155 -21.59 -10.49 -22.03
C PRO A 155 -22.21 -11.83 -21.61
N GLY A 156 -23.29 -11.76 -20.82
CA GLY A 156 -23.99 -12.93 -20.29
C GLY A 156 -23.62 -13.31 -18.85
N ASP A 157 -22.60 -12.70 -18.26
CA ASP A 157 -22.29 -12.88 -16.84
C ASP A 157 -23.41 -12.29 -15.97
N ALA A 158 -23.78 -13.01 -14.91
CA ALA A 158 -24.65 -12.44 -13.87
C ALA A 158 -23.86 -11.46 -13.00
N ASN A 159 -24.54 -10.46 -12.42
CA ASN A 159 -23.91 -9.45 -11.57
C ASN A 159 -23.17 -10.02 -10.34
N CYS A 160 -23.49 -11.25 -9.93
CA CYS A 160 -22.81 -11.95 -8.83
C CYS A 160 -21.50 -12.61 -9.23
N CYS A 161 -21.32 -12.86 -10.54
CA CYS A 161 -20.57 -14.02 -11.00
C CYS A 161 -19.72 -13.64 -12.22
N PRO A 162 -18.68 -12.81 -12.04
CA PRO A 162 -17.80 -12.44 -13.13
C PRO A 162 -17.02 -13.65 -13.64
N SER A 163 -16.90 -13.78 -14.96
CA SER A 163 -16.13 -14.86 -15.61
C SER A 163 -14.63 -14.78 -15.36
N ARG A 164 -14.11 -13.61 -14.98
CA ARG A 164 -12.69 -13.39 -14.64
C ARG A 164 -12.55 -12.45 -13.45
N ILE A 165 -11.46 -12.60 -12.70
CA ILE A 165 -11.08 -11.71 -11.60
C ILE A 165 -9.74 -11.05 -11.96
N ARG A 166 -9.64 -9.72 -11.85
CA ARG A 166 -8.37 -9.02 -11.76
C ARG A 166 -7.95 -8.98 -10.30
N GLU A 167 -6.85 -9.60 -9.97
CA GLU A 167 -6.21 -9.46 -8.66
C GLU A 167 -5.04 -8.49 -8.77
N THR A 168 -5.04 -7.44 -7.96
CA THR A 168 -3.95 -6.48 -7.81
C THR A 168 -3.34 -6.61 -6.42
N ALA A 169 -2.06 -6.95 -6.32
CA ALA A 169 -1.32 -6.92 -5.07
C ALA A 169 -0.61 -5.57 -4.93
N LEU A 170 -0.79 -4.91 -3.80
CA LEU A 170 -0.20 -3.63 -3.47
C LEU A 170 0.78 -3.77 -2.31
N ARG A 171 1.94 -3.14 -2.41
CA ARG A 171 2.95 -3.12 -1.34
C ARG A 171 3.52 -1.72 -1.17
N TRP A 172 3.93 -1.40 0.06
CA TRP A 172 4.64 -0.18 0.36
C TRP A 172 6.03 -0.16 -0.32
N ASP A 173 6.40 0.94 -0.96
CA ASP A 173 7.72 1.16 -1.55
C ASP A 173 8.65 2.06 -0.73
N GLY A 174 8.19 2.48 0.45
CA GLY A 174 8.85 3.49 1.29
C GLY A 174 8.12 4.83 1.30
N SER A 175 7.22 5.08 0.34
CA SER A 175 6.51 6.35 0.18
C SER A 175 5.02 6.20 -0.15
N ALA A 176 4.64 5.15 -0.88
CA ALA A 176 3.27 4.88 -1.28
C ALA A 176 3.03 3.37 -1.45
N PHE A 177 1.75 2.98 -1.50
CA PHE A 177 1.38 1.65 -1.97
C PHE A 177 1.44 1.61 -3.50
N VAL A 178 2.33 0.77 -4.01
CA VAL A 178 2.51 0.55 -5.44
C VAL A 178 2.06 -0.85 -5.83
N ILE A 179 1.73 -1.05 -7.10
CA ILE A 179 1.39 -2.37 -7.64
C ILE A 179 2.64 -3.26 -7.59
N LEU A 180 2.59 -4.29 -6.76
CA LEU A 180 3.58 -5.37 -6.73
C LEU A 180 3.35 -6.33 -7.90
N SER A 181 2.09 -6.70 -8.14
CA SER A 181 1.69 -7.56 -9.25
C SER A 181 0.22 -7.32 -9.62
N GLU A 182 -0.11 -7.56 -10.88
CA GLU A 182 -1.49 -7.63 -11.36
C GLU A 182 -1.65 -8.90 -12.20
N GLN A 183 -2.71 -9.66 -11.95
CA GLN A 183 -3.00 -10.90 -12.68
C GLN A 183 -4.49 -11.06 -12.95
N ILE A 184 -4.81 -11.75 -14.05
CA ILE A 184 -6.19 -12.12 -14.39
C ILE A 184 -6.36 -13.61 -14.11
N LEU A 185 -7.27 -13.92 -13.19
CA LEU A 185 -7.63 -15.26 -12.76
C LEU A 185 -8.99 -15.65 -13.33
N PRO A 186 -9.29 -16.96 -13.48
CA PRO A 186 -10.65 -17.42 -13.72
C PRO A 186 -11.60 -16.95 -12.61
N GLY A 187 -12.85 -16.66 -12.96
CA GLY A 187 -13.92 -16.40 -12.00
C GLY A 187 -14.09 -17.57 -11.02
N ARG A 188 -14.32 -17.26 -9.73
CA ARG A 188 -14.71 -18.28 -8.76
C ARG A 188 -16.22 -18.55 -8.93
N PRO A 189 -16.64 -19.82 -9.05
CA PRO A 189 -18.04 -20.19 -9.17
C PRO A 189 -18.84 -19.90 -7.90
#